data_AF-A0A813I8N9-F1
#
_entry.id   AF-A0A813I8N9-F1
#
_cell.length_a   1.000
_cell.length_b   1.000
_cell.length_c   1.000
_cell.angle_alpha   90.00
_cell.angle_beta   90.00
_cell.angle_gamma   90.00
#
_symmetry.space_group_name_H-M   'P 1'
#
loop_
_entity.id
_entity.type
_entity.pdbx_description
1 polymer ?
#
loop_
_entity_poly.entity_id
_entity_poly.type
_entity_poly.pdbx_seq_one_letter_code
_entity_poly.pdbx_strand_id
1 'polypeptide(L)'
;ENPVLFEDSVEDSLEKLSEARDDEEKQKKDLEANAKEDTLMLRKRIEEVRLTERTRTVMELLYLKVCRKFQVLKVPLIPALKKGGDVKFGNIDLKALTTDIYSKDALELVRDHLFRIIGQQGNPSFMGGMGVVQIALFQAGQVYAMSAMFGYYLRRVDARFQLEKLAGQFGAFGEEAPEAPPNPFAGDEASTNSLKGYISDFGPEEVQSMWAVTSVEAQMAMETQVTALFGDLRVLKDKLVGALGMVSSPEEATQKLEQAIKKDEVESLRITSDDLRRLVLEAVAYGAILNDNEKQVDVIYELTPASSRAMGALTGDDDGRMLNE
;
A
#
# COMPACT_ATOMS: atom_id res chain seq x y z
N GLU A 1 6.49 27.25 -3.97
CA GLU A 1 7.76 26.55 -3.73
C GLU A 1 8.29 25.99 -5.04
N ASN A 2 9.61 26.06 -5.25
CA ASN A 2 10.26 25.56 -6.46
C ASN A 2 10.34 24.02 -6.39
N PRO A 3 9.72 23.27 -7.33
CA PRO A 3 9.67 21.80 -7.28
C PRO A 3 11.03 21.13 -7.18
N VAL A 4 12.04 21.74 -7.80
CA VAL A 4 13.42 21.21 -7.84
C VAL A 4 14.04 21.23 -6.44
N LEU A 5 13.82 22.31 -5.67
CA LEU A 5 14.38 22.44 -4.32
C LEU A 5 13.87 21.38 -3.34
N PHE A 6 12.64 20.90 -3.51
CA PHE A 6 12.09 19.85 -2.64
C PHE A 6 12.77 18.51 -2.92
N GLU A 7 12.86 18.11 -4.20
CA GLU A 7 13.49 16.85 -4.57
C GLU A 7 14.97 16.85 -4.16
N ASP A 8 15.71 17.92 -4.48
CA ASP A 8 17.12 18.08 -4.08
C ASP A 8 17.29 17.96 -2.55
N SER A 9 16.40 18.58 -1.76
CA SER A 9 16.49 18.51 -0.29
C SER A 9 16.23 17.11 0.27
N VAL A 10 15.35 16.34 -0.39
CA VAL A 10 15.07 14.95 -0.01
C VAL A 10 16.25 14.07 -0.38
N GLU A 11 16.82 14.23 -1.58
CA GLU A 11 18.01 13.51 -2.04
C GLU A 11 19.21 13.79 -1.10
N ASP A 12 19.52 15.06 -0.81
CA ASP A 12 20.54 15.47 0.16
C ASP A 12 20.34 14.83 1.55
N SER A 13 19.09 14.64 1.97
CA SER A 13 18.76 14.02 3.26
C SER A 13 19.00 12.52 3.22
N LEU A 14 18.63 11.86 2.13
CA LEU A 14 18.85 10.42 1.93
C LEU A 14 20.35 10.08 1.82
N GLU A 15 21.12 10.90 1.10
CA GLU A 15 22.57 10.75 1.01
C GLU A 15 23.23 10.83 2.39
N LYS A 16 22.87 11.82 3.21
CA LYS A 16 23.38 11.93 4.58
C LYS A 16 23.03 10.73 5.46
N LEU A 17 21.82 10.17 5.30
CA LEU A 17 21.41 8.97 6.02
C LEU A 17 22.19 7.73 5.56
N SER A 18 22.50 7.65 4.26
CA SER A 18 23.33 6.60 3.66
C SER A 18 24.78 6.67 4.17
N GLU A 19 25.40 7.86 4.12
CA GLU A 19 26.74 8.11 4.65
C GLU A 19 26.83 7.79 6.16
N ALA A 20 25.85 8.24 6.94
CA ALA A 20 25.80 7.95 8.37
C ALA A 20 25.72 6.45 8.66
N ARG A 21 24.92 5.71 7.88
CA ARG A 21 24.83 4.24 8.00
C ARG A 21 26.17 3.57 7.68
N ASP A 22 26.81 3.98 6.59
CA ASP A 22 28.07 3.39 6.16
C ASP A 22 29.20 3.66 7.16
N ASP A 23 29.24 4.86 7.75
CA ASP A 23 30.19 5.21 8.80
C ASP A 23 29.94 4.44 10.10
N GLU A 24 28.68 4.20 10.47
CA GLU A 24 28.32 3.33 11.59
C GLU A 24 28.77 1.87 11.36
N GLU A 25 28.63 1.35 10.14
CA GLU A 25 29.06 -0.01 9.81
C GLU A 25 30.58 -0.16 9.88
N LYS A 26 31.34 0.87 9.47
CA LYS A 26 32.80 0.92 9.64
C LYS A 26 33.17 0.91 11.12
N GLN A 27 32.53 1.78 11.92
CA GLN A 27 32.77 1.85 13.37
C GLN A 27 32.47 0.52 14.07
N LYS A 28 31.44 -0.20 13.61
CA LYS A 28 31.10 -1.53 14.12
C LYS A 28 32.25 -2.53 13.91
N LYS A 29 32.78 -2.62 12.69
CA LYS A 29 33.88 -3.55 12.33
C LYS A 29 35.15 -3.29 13.13
N ASP A 30 35.47 -2.03 13.43
CA ASP A 30 36.67 -1.66 14.18
C ASP A 30 36.61 -2.01 15.69
N LEU A 31 35.40 -2.16 16.25
CA LEU A 31 35.17 -2.21 17.70
C LEU A 31 34.72 -3.58 18.23
N GLU A 32 34.53 -4.58 17.36
CA GLU A 32 34.10 -5.95 17.72
C GLU A 32 35.21 -6.80 18.37
N ALA A 33 36.48 -6.36 18.29
CA ALA A 33 37.61 -7.19 18.70
C ALA A 33 37.86 -7.30 20.23
N ASN A 34 37.28 -6.45 21.10
CA ASN A 34 37.68 -6.39 22.53
C ASN A 34 36.60 -5.93 23.55
N ALA A 35 35.30 -6.04 23.27
CA ALA A 35 34.25 -5.49 24.14
C ALA A 35 33.74 -6.47 25.22
N LYS A 36 33.51 -5.98 26.44
CA LYS A 36 32.87 -6.71 27.56
C LYS A 36 31.37 -6.90 27.29
N GLU A 37 30.75 -7.92 27.88
CA GLU A 37 29.34 -8.31 27.69
C GLU A 37 28.34 -7.15 27.91
N ASP A 38 28.45 -6.40 29.01
CA ASP A 38 27.58 -5.24 29.27
C ASP A 38 27.73 -4.12 28.22
N THR A 39 28.94 -3.96 27.69
CA THR A 39 29.23 -2.99 26.63
C THR A 39 28.62 -3.45 25.30
N LEU A 40 28.57 -4.75 25.04
CA LEU A 40 27.92 -5.33 23.86
C LEU A 40 26.40 -5.16 23.92
N MET A 41 25.77 -5.38 25.08
CA MET A 41 24.33 -5.17 25.25
C MET A 41 23.92 -3.70 25.04
N LEU A 42 24.66 -2.76 25.64
CA LEU A 42 24.42 -1.33 25.43
C LEU A 42 24.57 -0.93 23.95
N ARG A 43 25.61 -1.44 23.27
CA ARG A 43 25.82 -1.19 21.84
C ARG A 43 24.69 -1.73 20.98
N LYS A 44 24.27 -2.97 21.22
CA LYS A 44 23.13 -3.56 20.51
C LYS A 44 21.89 -2.69 20.65
N ARG A 45 21.62 -2.17 21.86
CA ARG A 45 20.48 -1.28 22.08
C ARG A 45 20.60 0.06 21.36
N ILE A 46 21.81 0.63 21.30
CA ILE A 46 22.09 1.85 20.54
C ILE A 46 21.89 1.61 19.03
N GLU A 47 22.36 0.48 18.49
CA GLU A 47 22.14 0.09 17.09
C GLU A 47 20.65 -0.05 16.77
N GLU A 48 19.89 -0.72 17.64
CA GLU A 48 18.43 -0.87 17.50
C GLU A 48 17.72 0.49 17.45
N VAL A 49 18.09 1.42 18.34
CA VAL A 49 17.50 2.78 18.36
C VAL A 49 17.85 3.55 17.10
N ARG A 50 19.12 3.54 16.68
CA ARG A 50 19.58 4.23 15.46
C ARG A 50 18.88 3.70 14.21
N LEU A 51 18.76 2.37 14.09
CA LEU A 51 18.02 1.75 12.99
C LEU A 51 16.56 2.23 13.00
N THR A 52 15.90 2.20 14.17
CA THR A 52 14.51 2.65 14.31
C THR A 52 14.33 4.13 13.92
N GLU A 53 15.22 5.01 14.37
CA GLU A 53 15.19 6.44 14.04
C GLU A 53 15.42 6.68 12.55
N ARG A 54 16.35 5.94 11.94
CA ARG A 54 16.66 6.03 10.51
C ARG A 54 15.49 5.55 9.66
N THR A 55 14.95 4.36 9.94
CA THR A 55 13.76 3.82 9.27
C THR A 55 12.59 4.79 9.37
N ARG A 56 12.37 5.40 10.55
CA ARG A 56 11.34 6.43 10.71
C ARG A 56 11.59 7.66 9.85
N THR A 57 12.82 8.15 9.80
CA THR A 57 13.18 9.33 9.01
C THR A 57 12.97 9.06 7.52
N VAL A 58 13.40 7.90 7.01
CA VAL A 58 13.21 7.50 5.61
C VAL A 58 11.73 7.31 5.29
N MET A 59 10.94 6.73 6.19
CA MET A 59 9.48 6.65 6.07
C MET A 59 8.84 8.03 5.95
N GLU A 60 9.24 9.00 6.78
CA GLU A 60 8.73 10.38 6.73
C GLU A 60 9.10 11.05 5.39
N LEU A 61 10.30 10.84 4.88
CA LEU A 61 10.72 11.34 3.55
C LEU A 61 9.88 10.72 2.42
N LEU A 62 9.65 9.40 2.45
CA LEU A 62 8.75 8.71 1.50
C LEU A 62 7.34 9.29 1.55
N TYR A 63 6.78 9.47 2.75
CA TYR A 63 5.46 10.04 2.94
C TYR A 63 5.36 11.47 2.37
N LEU A 64 6.38 12.30 2.62
CA LEU A 64 6.46 13.66 2.07
C LEU A 64 6.50 13.65 0.52
N LYS A 65 7.26 12.74 -0.10
CA LYS A 65 7.27 12.59 -1.56
C LYS A 65 5.88 12.19 -2.08
N VAL A 66 5.16 11.29 -1.40
CA VAL A 66 3.77 10.94 -1.77
C VAL A 66 2.85 12.17 -1.68
N CYS A 67 2.86 12.88 -0.55
CA CYS A 67 2.07 14.12 -0.37
C CYS A 67 2.37 15.16 -1.45
N ARG A 68 3.65 15.32 -1.80
CA ARG A 68 4.09 16.21 -2.87
C ARG A 68 3.49 15.83 -4.22
N LYS A 69 3.45 14.53 -4.55
CA LYS A 69 2.82 14.06 -5.80
C LYS A 69 1.33 14.37 -5.83
N PHE A 70 0.59 14.15 -4.74
CA PHE A 70 -0.82 14.56 -4.64
C PHE A 70 -1.02 16.07 -4.82
N GLN A 71 -0.12 16.89 -4.25
CA GLN A 71 -0.13 18.33 -4.44
C GLN A 71 0.08 18.73 -5.91
N VAL A 72 1.01 18.07 -6.61
CA VAL A 72 1.28 18.31 -8.05
C VAL A 72 0.07 17.90 -8.91
N LEU A 73 -0.58 16.79 -8.57
CA LEU A 73 -1.83 16.34 -9.21
C LEU A 73 -3.03 17.26 -8.90
N LYS A 74 -2.87 18.24 -7.98
CA LYS A 74 -3.93 19.12 -7.48
C LYS A 74 -5.10 18.36 -6.87
N VAL A 75 -4.78 17.22 -6.26
CA VAL A 75 -5.74 16.36 -5.60
C VAL A 75 -5.51 16.46 -4.10
N PRO A 76 -6.42 17.08 -3.32
CA PRO A 76 -6.28 17.10 -1.87
C PRO A 76 -6.43 15.68 -1.33
N LEU A 77 -5.56 15.29 -0.39
CA LEU A 77 -5.71 14.04 0.34
C LEU A 77 -6.98 14.08 1.20
N ILE A 78 -7.59 12.91 1.39
CA ILE A 78 -8.80 12.75 2.19
C ILE A 78 -8.52 13.17 3.64
N PRO A 79 -9.40 14.00 4.24
CA PRO A 79 -9.24 14.40 5.63
C PRO A 79 -9.53 13.24 6.58
N ALA A 80 -9.05 13.35 7.83
CA ALA A 80 -9.26 12.33 8.85
C ALA A 80 -10.75 12.01 9.07
N LEU A 81 -11.08 10.73 9.01
CA LEU A 81 -12.42 10.16 9.16
C LEU A 81 -12.67 9.54 10.54
N LYS A 82 -11.69 9.62 11.46
CA LYS A 82 -11.71 8.99 12.80
C LYS A 82 -12.95 9.28 13.64
N LYS A 83 -13.61 10.41 13.39
CA LYS A 83 -14.82 10.84 14.14
C LYS A 83 -16.11 10.23 13.61
N GLY A 84 -16.08 9.50 12.49
CA GLY A 84 -17.28 9.03 11.83
C GLY A 84 -18.13 10.15 11.24
N GLY A 85 -19.38 9.83 10.92
CA GLY A 85 -20.39 10.80 10.49
C GLY A 85 -20.58 10.89 8.97
N ASP A 86 -21.18 11.99 8.53
CA ASP A 86 -21.47 12.23 7.12
C ASP A 86 -20.22 12.69 6.37
N VAL A 87 -19.83 11.91 5.35
CA VAL A 87 -18.65 12.15 4.52
C VAL A 87 -19.05 12.91 3.27
N LYS A 88 -18.32 14.00 2.97
CA LYS A 88 -18.42 14.75 1.71
C LYS A 88 -17.04 15.23 1.31
N PHE A 89 -16.46 14.62 0.28
CA PHE A 89 -15.13 15.02 -0.22
C PHE A 89 -15.20 16.16 -1.25
N GLY A 90 -16.40 16.45 -1.76
CA GLY A 90 -16.63 17.44 -2.80
C GLY A 90 -16.28 16.90 -4.20
N ASN A 91 -16.56 17.72 -5.22
CA ASN A 91 -16.29 17.33 -6.61
C ASN A 91 -14.81 17.51 -6.92
N ILE A 92 -14.13 16.41 -7.21
CA ILE A 92 -12.74 16.42 -7.65
C ILE A 92 -12.65 15.70 -8.99
N ASP A 93 -11.76 16.18 -9.86
CA ASP A 93 -11.45 15.51 -11.11
C ASP A 93 -10.78 14.16 -10.83
N LEU A 94 -11.55 13.07 -10.96
CA LEU A 94 -11.07 11.70 -10.78
C LEU A 94 -10.09 11.28 -11.88
N LYS A 95 -9.96 12.05 -12.97
CA LYS A 95 -8.97 11.81 -14.02
C LYS A 95 -7.55 11.82 -13.46
N ALA A 96 -7.25 12.77 -12.57
CA ALA A 96 -5.94 12.90 -11.93
C ALA A 96 -5.57 11.68 -11.04
N LEU A 97 -6.57 10.90 -10.59
CA LEU A 97 -6.37 9.65 -9.84
C LEU A 97 -6.44 8.40 -10.73
N THR A 98 -6.58 8.57 -12.05
CA THR A 98 -6.71 7.47 -12.99
C THR A 98 -5.71 7.61 -14.13
N THR A 99 -6.07 8.28 -15.23
CA THR A 99 -5.28 8.29 -16.47
C THR A 99 -3.90 8.91 -16.32
N ASP A 100 -3.72 9.75 -15.30
CA ASP A 100 -2.47 10.47 -15.08
C ASP A 100 -1.46 9.65 -14.26
N ILE A 101 -1.88 8.49 -13.71
CA ILE A 101 -1.06 7.60 -12.87
C ILE A 101 -0.83 6.25 -13.55
N TYR A 102 -1.83 5.71 -14.25
CA TYR A 102 -1.83 4.32 -14.72
C TYR A 102 -1.70 4.20 -16.24
N SER A 103 -1.06 3.11 -16.70
CA SER A 103 -1.15 2.66 -18.08
C SER A 103 -2.59 2.28 -18.45
N LYS A 104 -2.90 2.20 -19.74
CA LYS A 104 -4.25 1.80 -20.20
C LYS A 104 -4.65 0.43 -19.67
N ASP A 105 -3.70 -0.51 -19.62
CA ASP A 105 -3.93 -1.88 -19.17
C ASP A 105 -4.13 -1.92 -17.64
N ALA A 106 -3.34 -1.15 -16.89
CA ALA A 106 -3.52 -1.03 -15.44
C ALA A 106 -4.87 -0.38 -15.08
N LEU A 107 -5.35 0.60 -15.85
CA LEU A 107 -6.67 1.22 -15.62
C LEU A 107 -7.83 0.24 -15.70
N GLU A 108 -7.76 -0.78 -16.56
CA GLU A 108 -8.78 -1.82 -16.62
C GLU A 108 -8.86 -2.57 -15.30
N LEU A 109 -7.70 -2.95 -14.74
CA LEU A 109 -7.62 -3.64 -13.46
C LEU A 109 -8.07 -2.75 -12.28
N VAL A 110 -7.77 -1.45 -12.32
CA VAL A 110 -8.31 -0.49 -11.33
C VAL A 110 -9.83 -0.42 -11.39
N ARG A 111 -10.42 -0.45 -12.58
CA ARG A 111 -11.89 -0.48 -12.74
C ARG A 111 -12.47 -1.78 -12.20
N ASP A 112 -11.88 -2.92 -12.54
CA ASP A 112 -12.30 -4.23 -12.04
C ASP A 112 -12.25 -4.29 -10.51
N HIS A 113 -11.18 -3.77 -9.89
CA HIS A 113 -11.04 -3.64 -8.44
C HIS A 113 -12.11 -2.74 -7.82
N LEU A 114 -12.35 -1.58 -8.42
CA LEU A 114 -13.40 -0.64 -7.98
C LEU A 114 -14.79 -1.29 -8.05
N PHE A 115 -15.11 -1.96 -9.16
CA PHE A 115 -16.38 -2.69 -9.30
C PHE A 115 -16.49 -3.83 -8.30
N ARG A 116 -15.39 -4.53 -8.00
CA ARG A 116 -15.38 -5.57 -6.97
C ARG A 116 -15.63 -4.97 -5.59
N ILE A 117 -14.98 -3.90 -5.18
CA ILE A 117 -15.21 -3.31 -3.85
C ILE A 117 -16.64 -2.78 -3.72
N ILE A 118 -17.11 -2.05 -4.74
CA ILE A 118 -18.47 -1.47 -4.72
C ILE A 118 -19.53 -2.57 -4.88
N GLY A 119 -19.25 -3.64 -5.63
CA GLY A 119 -20.18 -4.73 -5.93
C GLY A 119 -20.20 -5.91 -4.94
N GLN A 120 -19.06 -6.22 -4.29
CA GLN A 120 -18.92 -7.33 -3.32
C GLN A 120 -19.52 -6.99 -1.95
N GLN A 121 -19.79 -5.71 -1.64
CA GLN A 121 -20.45 -5.28 -0.41
C GLN A 121 -21.97 -5.60 -0.34
N GLY A 122 -22.52 -6.31 -1.34
CA GLY A 122 -23.55 -7.36 -1.14
C GLY A 122 -24.89 -6.98 -0.50
N ASN A 123 -25.19 -5.71 -0.24
CA ASN A 123 -26.52 -5.30 0.22
C ASN A 123 -27.37 -4.93 -1.01
N PRO A 124 -28.57 -5.52 -1.23
CA PRO A 124 -29.44 -5.21 -2.37
C PRO A 124 -29.84 -3.73 -2.52
N SER A 125 -29.47 -2.87 -1.59
CA SER A 125 -29.57 -1.39 -1.70
C SER A 125 -28.51 -0.74 -2.61
N PHE A 126 -27.47 -1.46 -3.05
CA PHE A 126 -26.38 -0.91 -3.88
C PHE A 126 -26.64 -0.99 -5.39
N MET A 127 -27.57 -1.85 -5.84
CA MET A 127 -27.93 -1.99 -7.25
C MET A 127 -29.04 -0.99 -7.63
N GLY A 128 -28.71 0.30 -7.64
CA GLY A 128 -29.56 1.32 -8.26
C GLY A 128 -29.95 2.46 -7.32
N GLY A 129 -29.18 3.55 -7.38
CA GLY A 129 -29.60 4.84 -6.84
C GLY A 129 -28.45 5.62 -6.24
N MET A 130 -28.58 6.95 -6.26
CA MET A 130 -27.80 7.89 -5.46
C MET A 130 -28.02 7.64 -3.96
N GLY A 131 -27.56 6.49 -3.45
CA GLY A 131 -27.76 6.05 -2.07
C GLY A 131 -26.59 6.45 -1.19
N VAL A 132 -26.88 7.13 -0.08
CA VAL A 132 -25.92 7.28 1.03
C VAL A 132 -25.88 5.95 1.77
N VAL A 133 -24.69 5.39 1.96
CA VAL A 133 -24.49 4.10 2.64
C VAL A 133 -23.85 4.34 3.99
N GLN A 134 -24.32 3.63 5.01
CA GLN A 134 -23.69 3.59 6.32
C GLN A 134 -22.77 2.36 6.43
N ILE A 135 -21.47 2.60 6.55
CA ILE A 135 -20.44 1.55 6.69
C ILE A 135 -19.69 1.72 8.02
N ALA A 136 -19.25 0.63 8.64
CA ALA A 136 -18.42 0.73 9.85
C ALA A 136 -17.08 1.38 9.51
N LEU A 137 -16.54 2.19 10.43
CA LEU A 137 -15.25 2.88 10.23
C LEU A 137 -14.11 1.87 10.01
N PHE A 138 -14.15 0.73 10.71
CA PHE A 138 -13.26 -0.40 10.48
C PHE A 138 -13.30 -0.89 9.02
N GLN A 139 -14.50 -1.14 8.49
CA GLN A 139 -14.68 -1.64 7.12
C GLN A 139 -14.17 -0.65 6.08
N ALA A 140 -14.42 0.65 6.29
CA ALA A 140 -13.87 1.70 5.44
C ALA A 140 -12.34 1.72 5.46
N GLY A 141 -11.75 1.55 6.65
CA GLY A 141 -10.30 1.43 6.83
C GLY A 141 -9.70 0.21 6.12
N GLN A 142 -10.33 -0.96 6.25
CA GLN A 142 -9.93 -2.17 5.51
C GLN A 142 -9.99 -1.97 4.00
N VAL A 143 -11.08 -1.37 3.50
CA VAL A 143 -11.24 -1.07 2.07
C VAL A 143 -10.11 -0.15 1.57
N TYR A 144 -9.77 0.88 2.34
CA TYR A 144 -8.65 1.78 2.01
C TYR A 144 -7.32 1.02 2.02
N ALA A 145 -7.02 0.28 3.08
CA ALA A 145 -5.76 -0.46 3.22
C ALA A 145 -5.56 -1.48 2.09
N MET A 146 -6.57 -2.31 1.81
CA MET A 146 -6.53 -3.29 0.71
C MET A 146 -6.39 -2.61 -0.65
N SER A 147 -7.03 -1.46 -0.85
CA SER A 147 -6.91 -0.71 -2.11
C SER A 147 -5.54 -0.06 -2.29
N ALA A 148 -4.92 0.42 -1.21
CA ALA A 148 -3.55 0.91 -1.25
C ALA A 148 -2.55 -0.20 -1.56
N MET A 149 -2.69 -1.37 -0.92
CA MET A 149 -1.89 -2.55 -1.27
C MET A 149 -2.09 -2.97 -2.73
N PHE A 150 -3.33 -3.00 -3.21
CA PHE A 150 -3.64 -3.32 -4.60
C PHE A 150 -2.96 -2.34 -5.57
N GLY A 151 -3.03 -1.03 -5.31
CA GLY A 151 -2.38 -0.02 -6.15
C GLY A 151 -0.86 -0.14 -6.17
N TYR A 152 -0.27 -0.42 -5.01
CA TYR A 152 1.16 -0.69 -4.88
C TYR A 152 1.59 -1.91 -5.70
N TYR A 153 0.89 -3.03 -5.54
CA TYR A 153 1.10 -4.26 -6.31
C TYR A 153 0.95 -4.02 -7.81
N LEU A 154 -0.16 -3.41 -8.22
CA LEU A 154 -0.47 -3.17 -9.62
C LEU A 154 0.62 -2.35 -10.30
N ARG A 155 1.13 -1.31 -9.62
CA ARG A 155 2.22 -0.49 -10.16
C ARG A 155 3.50 -1.29 -10.36
N ARG A 156 3.82 -2.19 -9.42
CA ARG A 156 4.98 -3.05 -9.50
C ARG A 156 4.89 -4.01 -10.68
N VAL A 157 3.72 -4.64 -10.87
CA VAL A 157 3.51 -5.59 -11.96
C VAL A 157 3.46 -4.91 -13.32
N ASP A 158 2.76 -3.78 -13.44
CA ASP A 158 2.72 -3.01 -14.69
C ASP A 158 4.13 -2.59 -15.11
N ALA A 159 4.97 -2.12 -14.18
CA ALA A 159 6.36 -1.79 -14.48
C ALA A 159 7.16 -2.99 -15.02
N ARG A 160 7.03 -4.17 -14.39
CA ARG A 160 7.70 -5.40 -14.87
C ARG A 160 7.18 -5.83 -16.25
N PHE A 161 5.87 -5.81 -16.44
CA PHE A 161 5.22 -6.15 -17.70
C PHE A 161 5.68 -5.24 -18.85
N GLN A 162 5.73 -3.92 -18.63
CA GLN A 162 6.21 -2.98 -19.65
C GLN A 162 7.70 -3.20 -19.98
N LEU A 163 8.52 -3.52 -18.98
CA LEU A 163 9.94 -3.84 -19.19
C LEU A 163 10.12 -5.12 -20.00
N GLU A 164 9.40 -6.19 -19.68
CA GLU A 164 9.46 -7.46 -20.41
C GLU A 164 8.95 -7.31 -21.84
N LYS A 165 7.89 -6.53 -22.05
CA LYS A 165 7.37 -6.19 -23.39
C LYS A 165 8.40 -5.44 -24.24
N LEU A 166 9.09 -4.46 -23.65
CA LEU A 166 10.16 -3.73 -24.33
C LEU A 166 11.35 -4.65 -24.63
N ALA A 167 11.78 -5.47 -23.67
CA ALA A 167 12.89 -6.40 -23.86
C ALA A 167 12.58 -7.45 -24.96
N GLY A 168 11.38 -8.00 -24.99
CA GLY A 168 10.91 -8.90 -26.06
C GLY A 168 10.86 -8.20 -27.42
N GLN A 169 10.46 -6.93 -27.45
CA GLN A 169 10.50 -6.12 -28.67
C GLN A 169 11.93 -5.87 -29.16
N PHE A 170 12.89 -5.59 -28.26
CA PHE A 170 14.30 -5.42 -28.62
C PHE A 170 14.96 -6.74 -29.07
N GLY A 171 14.60 -7.87 -28.46
CA GLY A 171 15.03 -9.20 -28.89
C GLY A 171 14.56 -9.57 -30.30
N ALA A 172 13.50 -8.94 -30.81
CA ALA A 172 13.01 -9.12 -32.17
C ALA A 172 13.75 -8.28 -33.24
N PHE A 173 14.59 -7.31 -32.84
CA PHE A 173 15.39 -6.48 -33.76
C PHE A 173 16.87 -6.91 -33.85
N GLY A 174 17.33 -7.84 -33.00
CA GLY A 174 18.66 -8.45 -33.09
C GLY A 174 18.66 -9.63 -34.05
N GLU A 175 19.51 -9.55 -35.06
CA GLU A 175 19.83 -10.51 -36.14
C GLU A 175 19.52 -12.00 -35.92
N GLU A 176 19.20 -12.68 -37.03
CA GLU A 176 19.27 -14.14 -37.25
C GLU A 176 20.35 -14.81 -36.37
N ALA A 177 19.93 -15.31 -35.21
CA ALA A 177 20.72 -16.19 -34.35
C ALA A 177 20.01 -17.56 -34.31
N PRO A 178 20.77 -18.67 -34.40
CA PRO A 178 20.22 -20.00 -34.60
C PRO A 178 19.35 -20.39 -33.41
N GLU A 179 18.21 -21.02 -33.70
CA GLU A 179 17.18 -21.51 -32.77
C GLU A 179 17.72 -21.69 -31.34
N ALA A 180 17.53 -20.67 -30.51
CA ALA A 180 17.64 -20.83 -29.07
C ALA A 180 16.58 -21.86 -28.66
N PRO A 181 16.88 -22.77 -27.72
CA PRO A 181 15.90 -23.74 -27.26
C PRO A 181 14.64 -22.99 -26.81
N PRO A 182 13.44 -23.52 -27.14
CA PRO A 182 12.20 -22.86 -26.79
C PRO A 182 12.21 -22.57 -25.29
N ASN A 183 12.04 -21.30 -24.94
CA ASN A 183 11.91 -20.90 -23.55
C ASN A 183 10.71 -21.68 -22.97
N PRO A 184 10.89 -22.57 -21.97
CA PRO A 184 9.80 -23.40 -21.45
C PRO A 184 8.70 -22.56 -20.75
N PHE A 185 8.96 -21.27 -20.58
CA PHE A 185 8.06 -20.27 -19.98
C PHE A 185 7.44 -19.32 -21.02
N ALA A 186 7.67 -19.51 -22.32
CA ALA A 186 6.96 -18.77 -23.35
C ALA A 186 5.53 -19.33 -23.49
N GLY A 187 4.61 -18.76 -22.73
CA GLY A 187 3.17 -18.92 -22.97
C GLY A 187 2.79 -18.30 -24.33
N ASP A 188 1.64 -18.73 -24.87
CA ASP A 188 1.08 -18.29 -26.15
C ASP A 188 1.24 -16.78 -26.38
N GLU A 189 1.83 -16.37 -27.52
CA GLU A 189 2.04 -14.96 -27.91
C GLU A 189 0.76 -14.10 -27.93
N ALA A 190 -0.41 -14.72 -27.83
CA ALA A 190 -1.70 -14.04 -27.77
C ALA A 190 -2.14 -13.63 -26.34
N SER A 191 -1.72 -14.36 -25.28
CA SER A 191 -2.08 -14.03 -23.88
C SER A 191 -1.15 -12.98 -23.26
N THR A 192 0.07 -12.84 -23.79
CA THR A 192 1.13 -11.95 -23.30
C THR A 192 0.94 -10.47 -23.69
N ASN A 193 -0.07 -10.13 -24.49
CA ASN A 193 -0.30 -8.76 -24.94
C ASN A 193 -1.08 -7.88 -23.96
N SER A 194 -1.67 -8.46 -22.90
CA SER A 194 -2.44 -7.72 -21.89
C SER A 194 -1.87 -7.94 -20.49
N LEU A 195 -1.85 -6.89 -19.66
CA LEU A 195 -1.43 -6.98 -18.27
C LEU A 195 -2.26 -8.00 -17.46
N LYS A 196 -3.54 -8.15 -17.80
CA LYS A 196 -4.46 -9.10 -17.16
C LYS A 196 -4.10 -10.55 -17.44
N GLY A 197 -3.72 -10.86 -18.69
CA GLY A 197 -3.19 -12.18 -19.07
C GLY A 197 -1.89 -12.47 -18.34
N TYR A 198 -0.97 -11.51 -18.35
CA TYR A 198 0.31 -11.61 -17.65
C TYR A 198 0.16 -11.92 -16.15
N ILE A 199 -0.76 -11.26 -15.45
CA ILE A 199 -1.05 -11.53 -14.03
C ILE A 199 -1.65 -12.92 -13.81
N SER A 200 -2.45 -13.40 -14.77
CA SER A 200 -3.13 -14.69 -14.67
C SER A 200 -2.17 -15.87 -14.82
N ASP A 201 -0.99 -15.65 -15.40
CA ASP A 201 0.05 -16.66 -15.57
C ASP A 201 0.94 -16.84 -14.32
N PHE A 202 0.80 -15.99 -13.29
CA PHE A 202 1.61 -16.07 -12.08
C PHE A 202 1.31 -17.32 -11.23
N GLY A 203 2.39 -17.99 -10.83
CA GLY A 203 2.34 -19.04 -9.81
C GLY A 203 2.06 -18.48 -8.40
N PRO A 204 1.67 -19.34 -7.44
CA PRO A 204 1.31 -18.92 -6.08
C PRO A 204 2.43 -18.19 -5.34
N GLU A 205 3.69 -18.57 -5.54
CA GLU A 205 4.86 -17.89 -4.94
C GLU A 205 5.08 -16.50 -5.56
N GLU A 206 4.90 -16.36 -6.87
CA GLU A 206 5.08 -15.10 -7.58
C GLU A 206 4.00 -14.09 -7.16
N VAL A 207 2.75 -14.54 -7.05
CA VAL A 207 1.65 -13.73 -6.48
C VAL A 207 2.00 -13.25 -5.08
N GLN A 208 2.45 -14.13 -4.18
CA GLN A 208 2.82 -13.73 -2.81
C GLN A 208 3.97 -12.73 -2.78
N SER A 209 5.01 -12.95 -3.59
CA SER A 209 6.18 -12.07 -3.65
C SER A 209 5.86 -10.67 -4.17
N MET A 210 4.92 -10.56 -5.11
CA MET A 210 4.54 -9.29 -5.72
C MET A 210 3.57 -8.49 -4.86
N TRP A 211 2.68 -9.18 -4.13
CA TRP A 211 1.70 -8.55 -3.24
C TRP A 211 2.33 -8.00 -1.97
N ALA A 212 3.50 -8.49 -1.58
CA ALA A 212 4.24 -7.93 -0.46
C ALA A 212 4.79 -6.54 -0.79
N VAL A 213 4.59 -5.60 0.14
CA VAL A 213 5.33 -4.34 0.16
C VAL A 213 6.80 -4.67 0.37
N THR A 214 7.71 -4.09 -0.42
CA THR A 214 9.11 -4.52 -0.45
C THR A 214 9.92 -3.99 0.72
N SER A 215 9.60 -2.79 1.23
CA SER A 215 10.33 -2.17 2.34
C SER A 215 9.48 -1.94 3.59
N VAL A 216 10.13 -2.00 4.75
CA VAL A 216 9.53 -1.67 6.05
C VAL A 216 9.09 -0.20 6.06
N GLU A 217 9.88 0.69 5.47
CA GLU A 217 9.60 2.12 5.39
C GLU A 217 8.32 2.41 4.59
N ALA A 218 8.13 1.77 3.43
CA ALA A 218 6.90 1.92 2.65
C ALA A 218 5.69 1.33 3.39
N GLN A 219 5.86 0.19 4.06
CA GLN A 219 4.80 -0.40 4.85
C GLN A 219 4.37 0.52 6.01
N MET A 220 5.33 1.07 6.75
CA MET A 220 5.08 2.04 7.82
C MET A 220 4.41 3.31 7.29
N ALA A 221 4.78 3.79 6.10
CA ALA A 221 4.11 4.93 5.47
C ALA A 221 2.63 4.62 5.18
N MET A 222 2.32 3.41 4.69
CA MET A 222 0.95 2.97 4.43
C MET A 222 0.14 2.81 5.73
N GLU A 223 0.72 2.20 6.76
CA GLU A 223 0.14 2.10 8.10
C GLU A 223 -0.15 3.46 8.71
N THR A 224 0.80 4.40 8.57
CA THR A 224 0.66 5.77 9.06
C THR A 224 -0.50 6.47 8.38
N GLN A 225 -0.64 6.32 7.05
CA GLN A 225 -1.76 6.90 6.31
C GLN A 225 -3.11 6.31 6.74
N VAL A 226 -3.22 4.98 6.85
CA VAL A 226 -4.45 4.31 7.30
C VAL A 226 -4.79 4.75 8.73
N THR A 227 -3.81 4.79 9.62
CA THR A 227 -3.99 5.21 11.02
C THR A 227 -4.34 6.69 11.13
N ALA A 228 -3.81 7.54 10.26
CA ALA A 228 -4.14 8.97 10.20
C ALA A 228 -5.58 9.20 9.73
N LEU A 229 -6.09 8.38 8.81
CA LEU A 229 -7.44 8.48 8.29
C LEU A 229 -8.48 7.89 9.25
N PHE A 230 -8.27 6.66 9.72
CA PHE A 230 -9.31 5.88 10.40
C PHE A 230 -9.05 5.67 11.89
N GLY A 231 -7.79 5.79 12.33
CA GLY A 231 -7.37 5.38 13.68
C GLY A 231 -6.83 3.96 13.69
N ASP A 232 -6.66 3.38 14.87
CA ASP A 232 -6.14 2.02 15.02
C ASP A 232 -7.20 1.00 14.60
N LEU A 233 -6.97 0.32 13.48
CA LEU A 233 -7.90 -0.67 12.94
C LEU A 233 -8.09 -1.88 13.86
N ARG A 234 -7.12 -2.21 14.71
CA ARG A 234 -7.24 -3.32 15.67
C ARG A 234 -8.25 -2.99 16.74
N VAL A 235 -8.16 -1.76 17.29
CA VAL A 235 -9.14 -1.25 18.25
C VAL A 235 -10.54 -1.18 17.62
N LEU A 236 -10.64 -0.72 16.37
CA LEU A 236 -11.92 -0.67 15.67
C LEU A 236 -12.49 -2.08 15.38
N LYS A 237 -11.63 -3.06 15.08
CA LYS A 237 -12.02 -4.47 14.93
C LYS A 237 -12.56 -5.03 16.24
N ASP A 238 -11.85 -4.83 17.35
CA ASP A 238 -12.25 -5.34 18.66
C ASP A 238 -13.60 -4.75 19.09
N LYS A 239 -13.84 -3.44 18.84
CA LYS A 239 -15.14 -2.81 19.07
C LYS A 239 -16.24 -3.43 18.21
N LEU A 240 -15.97 -3.62 16.90
CA LEU A 240 -16.93 -4.19 15.97
C LEU A 240 -17.29 -5.64 16.33
N VAL A 241 -16.28 -6.47 16.60
CA VAL A 241 -16.46 -7.88 16.99
C VAL A 241 -17.16 -7.98 18.35
N GLY A 242 -16.78 -7.13 19.30
CA GLY A 242 -17.42 -7.06 20.62
C GLY A 242 -18.90 -6.68 20.55
N ALA A 243 -19.26 -5.71 19.68
CA ALA A 243 -20.63 -5.25 19.52
C ALA A 243 -21.51 -6.23 18.73
N LEU A 244 -20.96 -6.89 17.71
CA LEU A 244 -21.69 -7.88 16.91
C LEU A 244 -21.83 -9.23 17.66
N GLY A 245 -20.84 -9.61 18.45
CA GLY A 245 -20.76 -10.91 19.09
C GLY A 245 -20.81 -12.05 18.07
N MET A 246 -21.38 -13.19 18.46
CA MET A 246 -21.64 -14.27 17.52
C MET A 246 -22.80 -13.90 16.59
N VAL A 247 -22.58 -14.03 15.29
CA VAL A 247 -23.58 -13.74 14.26
C VAL A 247 -23.80 -15.00 13.44
N SER A 248 -25.06 -15.39 13.25
CA SER A 248 -25.43 -16.64 12.57
C SER A 248 -25.89 -16.41 11.12
N SER A 249 -26.23 -15.17 10.76
CA SER A 249 -26.63 -14.80 9.39
C SER A 249 -26.20 -13.39 9.01
N PRO A 250 -26.04 -13.09 7.70
CA PRO A 250 -25.73 -11.73 7.23
C PRO A 250 -26.79 -10.69 7.63
N GLU A 251 -28.07 -11.08 7.68
CA GLU A 251 -29.17 -10.21 8.10
C GLU A 251 -29.12 -9.87 9.58
N GLU A 252 -28.71 -10.83 10.42
CA GLU A 252 -28.47 -10.58 11.84
C GLU A 252 -27.28 -9.63 12.02
N ALA A 253 -26.24 -9.77 11.20
CA ALA A 253 -25.06 -8.90 11.20
C ALA A 253 -25.43 -7.44 10.96
N THR A 254 -26.24 -7.18 9.94
CA THR A 254 -26.64 -5.81 9.56
C THR A 254 -27.52 -5.18 10.64
N GLN A 255 -28.48 -5.93 11.19
CA GLN A 255 -29.32 -5.43 12.28
C GLN A 255 -28.52 -5.12 13.54
N LYS A 256 -27.61 -6.00 13.94
CA LYS A 256 -26.74 -5.77 15.10
C LYS A 256 -25.79 -4.58 14.87
N LEU A 257 -25.24 -4.44 13.67
CA LEU A 257 -24.41 -3.30 13.31
C LEU A 257 -25.20 -1.99 13.42
N GLU A 258 -26.42 -1.92 12.89
CA GLU A 258 -27.27 -0.73 13.02
C GLU A 258 -27.57 -0.39 14.48
N GLN A 259 -27.79 -1.39 15.34
CA GLN A 259 -28.03 -1.17 16.77
C GLN A 259 -26.76 -0.68 17.48
N ALA A 260 -25.61 -1.29 17.21
CA ALA A 260 -24.33 -0.90 17.77
C ALA A 260 -23.97 0.55 17.40
N ILE A 261 -24.22 0.94 16.16
CA ILE A 261 -24.05 2.32 15.69
C ILE A 261 -24.99 3.28 16.42
N LYS A 262 -26.27 2.92 16.60
CA LYS A 262 -27.23 3.75 17.34
C LYS A 262 -26.86 3.94 18.81
N LYS A 263 -26.15 2.96 19.40
CA LYS A 263 -25.64 3.01 20.78
C LYS A 263 -24.27 3.67 20.91
N ASP A 264 -23.69 4.13 19.81
CA ASP A 264 -22.33 4.70 19.78
C ASP A 264 -21.24 3.70 20.24
N GLU A 265 -21.50 2.40 20.08
CA GLU A 265 -20.53 1.32 20.38
C GLU A 265 -19.55 1.12 19.21
N VAL A 266 -19.96 1.47 17.99
CA VAL A 266 -19.18 1.31 16.75
C VAL A 266 -19.23 2.59 15.93
N GLU A 267 -18.07 3.16 15.64
CA GLU A 267 -17.95 4.31 14.73
C GLU A 267 -18.36 3.91 13.30
N SER A 268 -19.10 4.79 12.62
CA SER A 268 -19.56 4.56 11.24
C SER A 268 -19.47 5.81 10.37
N LEU A 269 -19.39 5.59 9.07
CA LEU A 269 -19.38 6.62 8.04
C LEU A 269 -20.63 6.51 7.18
N ARG A 270 -21.27 7.65 6.92
CA ARG A 270 -22.30 7.80 5.91
C ARG A 270 -21.68 8.39 4.66
N ILE A 271 -21.57 7.59 3.61
CA ILE A 271 -20.79 7.90 2.41
C ILE A 271 -21.62 7.68 1.15
N THR A 272 -21.52 8.59 0.18
CA THR A 272 -22.16 8.39 -1.14
C THR A 272 -21.34 7.40 -1.99
N SER A 273 -21.94 6.83 -3.04
CA SER A 273 -21.20 5.99 -3.98
C SER A 273 -20.04 6.73 -4.67
N ASP A 274 -20.17 8.03 -4.91
CA ASP A 274 -19.13 8.85 -5.52
C ASP A 274 -17.99 9.15 -4.54
N ASP A 275 -18.30 9.44 -3.27
CA ASP A 275 -17.30 9.62 -2.21
C ASP A 275 -16.57 8.29 -1.92
N LEU A 276 -17.27 7.15 -1.95
CA LEU A 276 -16.66 5.83 -1.80
C LEU A 276 -15.74 5.51 -2.98
N ARG A 277 -16.17 5.82 -4.21
CA ARG A 277 -15.32 5.71 -5.40
C ARG A 277 -14.06 6.55 -5.24
N ARG A 278 -14.20 7.78 -4.76
CA ARG A 278 -13.08 8.67 -4.49
C ARG A 278 -12.12 8.08 -3.46
N LEU A 279 -12.65 7.54 -2.35
CA LEU A 279 -11.86 6.88 -1.30
C LEU A 279 -11.01 5.74 -1.86
N VAL A 280 -11.62 4.88 -2.67
CA VAL A 280 -10.93 3.73 -3.29
C VAL A 280 -9.88 4.21 -4.28
N LEU A 281 -10.21 5.13 -5.20
CA LEU A 281 -9.27 5.62 -6.20
C LEU A 281 -8.07 6.34 -5.58
N GLU A 282 -8.28 7.11 -4.51
CA GLU A 282 -7.19 7.74 -3.77
C GLU A 282 -6.28 6.71 -3.11
N ALA A 283 -6.86 5.66 -2.49
CA ALA A 283 -6.08 4.59 -1.88
C ALA A 283 -5.21 3.87 -2.92
N VAL A 284 -5.78 3.47 -4.08
CA VAL A 284 -5.01 2.84 -5.16
C VAL A 284 -3.90 3.78 -5.64
N ALA A 285 -4.21 5.06 -5.87
CA ALA A 285 -3.23 6.07 -6.27
C ALA A 285 -2.10 6.23 -5.25
N TYR A 286 -2.44 6.27 -3.95
CA TYR A 286 -1.47 6.35 -2.87
C TYR A 286 -0.50 5.18 -2.91
N GLY A 287 -0.99 3.95 -3.05
CA GLY A 287 -0.16 2.76 -3.16
C GLY A 287 0.76 2.77 -4.37
N ALA A 288 0.24 3.15 -5.54
CA ALA A 288 1.02 3.23 -6.77
C ALA A 288 2.13 4.29 -6.68
N ILE A 289 1.79 5.49 -6.19
CA ILE A 289 2.75 6.58 -5.99
C ILE A 289 3.80 6.18 -4.94
N LEU A 290 3.42 5.48 -3.88
CA LEU A 290 4.35 4.98 -2.88
C LEU A 290 5.37 4.02 -3.50
N ASN A 291 4.93 3.07 -4.35
CA ASN A 291 5.84 2.15 -5.05
C ASN A 291 6.85 2.89 -5.94
N ASP A 292 6.42 3.95 -6.65
CA ASP A 292 7.31 4.75 -7.48
C ASP A 292 8.37 5.49 -6.65
N ASN A 293 7.97 6.08 -5.52
CA ASN A 293 8.89 6.81 -4.66
C ASN A 293 9.84 5.86 -3.91
N GLU A 294 9.36 4.69 -3.50
CA GLU A 294 10.20 3.65 -2.89
C GLU A 294 11.35 3.26 -3.81
N LYS A 295 11.07 2.98 -5.09
CA LYS A 295 12.11 2.68 -6.09
C LYS A 295 13.11 3.82 -6.31
N GLN A 296 12.66 5.07 -6.23
CA GLN A 296 13.55 6.23 -6.37
C GLN A 296 14.45 6.39 -5.14
N VAL A 297 13.90 6.18 -3.95
CA VAL A 297 14.66 6.25 -2.70
C VAL A 297 15.68 5.11 -2.63
N ASP A 298 15.31 3.90 -3.05
CA ASP A 298 16.18 2.71 -3.02
C ASP A 298 17.47 2.86 -3.87
N VAL A 299 17.47 3.78 -4.85
CA VAL A 299 18.67 4.12 -5.64
C VAL A 299 19.72 4.89 -4.83
N ILE A 300 19.27 5.65 -3.82
CA ILE A 300 20.13 6.57 -3.02
C ILE A 300 20.40 5.97 -1.64
N TYR A 301 19.39 5.33 -1.06
CA TYR A 301 19.42 4.76 0.28
C TYR A 301 18.80 3.35 0.22
N GLU A 302 19.58 2.33 0.57
CA GLU A 302 19.10 0.94 0.59
C GLU A 302 18.06 0.74 1.70
N LEU A 303 16.84 0.41 1.27
CA LEU A 303 15.68 0.26 2.14
C LEU A 303 15.69 -1.06 2.90
N THR A 304 15.00 -1.09 4.04
CA THR A 304 14.95 -2.29 4.89
C THR A 304 13.95 -3.28 4.30
N PRO A 305 14.33 -4.51 3.92
CA PRO A 305 13.39 -5.47 3.34
C PRO A 305 12.26 -5.82 4.32
N ALA A 306 11.02 -5.75 3.86
CA ALA A 306 9.86 -6.12 4.67
C ALA A 306 9.62 -7.64 4.69
N SER A 307 9.11 -8.14 5.81
CA SER A 307 8.63 -9.52 5.93
C SER A 307 7.15 -9.62 5.52
N SER A 308 6.77 -10.70 4.84
CA SER A 308 5.38 -10.97 4.41
C SER A 308 4.36 -11.01 5.56
N ARG A 309 4.83 -11.21 6.80
CA ARG A 309 4.00 -11.28 8.03
C ARG A 309 3.23 -10.00 8.33
N ALA A 310 3.66 -8.88 7.77
CA ALA A 310 3.25 -7.56 8.20
C ALA A 310 1.94 -7.05 7.55
N MET A 311 1.38 -7.83 6.61
CA MET A 311 0.09 -7.55 5.95
C MET A 311 -1.11 -7.53 6.93
N GLY A 312 -1.09 -8.40 7.96
CA GLY A 312 -2.20 -8.47 8.93
C GLY A 312 -2.29 -7.22 9.82
N ALA A 313 -1.16 -6.57 10.11
CA ALA A 313 -1.14 -5.36 10.92
C ALA A 313 -1.89 -4.21 10.23
N LEU A 314 -1.80 -4.15 8.90
CA LEU A 314 -2.44 -3.15 8.04
C LEU A 314 -3.95 -3.35 7.86
N THR A 315 -4.44 -4.59 7.86
CA THR A 315 -5.88 -4.88 7.70
C THR A 315 -6.62 -5.08 9.01
N GLY A 316 -5.88 -5.09 10.13
CA GLY A 316 -6.40 -5.45 11.45
C GLY A 316 -6.53 -6.97 11.67
N ASP A 317 -5.94 -7.79 10.79
CA ASP A 317 -6.01 -9.26 10.84
C ASP A 317 -4.80 -9.94 11.51
N ASP A 318 -3.88 -9.16 12.08
CA ASP A 318 -2.78 -9.70 12.90
C ASP A 318 -3.31 -10.21 14.25
N ASP A 319 -3.86 -11.43 14.25
CA ASP A 319 -3.95 -12.26 15.45
C ASP A 319 -2.52 -12.53 15.89
N GLY A 320 -2.01 -11.81 16.90
CA GLY A 320 -0.63 -11.83 17.41
C GLY A 320 -0.11 -13.18 17.93
N ARG A 321 -0.24 -14.26 17.16
CA ARG A 321 0.43 -15.53 17.38
C ARG A 321 1.90 -15.32 17.06
N MET A 322 2.66 -14.95 18.08
CA MET A 322 4.00 -15.47 18.27
C MET A 322 3.92 -17.00 18.10
N LEU A 323 4.10 -17.50 16.88
CA LEU A 323 4.52 -18.88 16.72
C LEU A 323 5.96 -18.88 17.21
N ASN A 324 6.14 -19.40 18.42
CA ASN A 324 7.44 -19.73 18.99
C ASN A 324 8.19 -20.58 17.98
N GLU A 325 9.46 -20.19 17.76
CA GLU A 325 10.60 -20.95 17.24
C GLU A 325 10.39 -21.79 15.97
#